data_AF-A0A2N5U6F2-F1
#
_entry.id   AF-A0A2N5U6F2-F1
#
_cell.length_a   1.000
_cell.length_b   1.000
_cell.length_c   1.000
_cell.angle_alpha   90.00
_cell.angle_beta   90.00
_cell.angle_gamma   90.00
#
_symmetry.space_group_name_H-M   'P 1'
#
loop_
_entity.id
_entity.type
_entity.pdbx_description
1 polymer ?
#
loop_
_entity_poly.entity_id
_entity_poly.type
_entity_poly.pdbx_seq_one_letter_code
_entity_poly.pdbx_strand_id
1 'polypeptide(L)'
;MPHQLPHHPNRLASRTASPNLKILQLNCHMSPEATLSALNNSPQFTFLVLQKPWINPYTLSPPKHREWRGYTSFDHRPKNWHDRHRMCIYVRTTINSQAVTQLSGGGQFLLALDVSCQLATMSETT
;
A
#
# COMPACT_ATOMS: atom_id res chain seq x y z
N MET A 1 27.65 -12.97 -55.94
CA MET A 1 27.03 -13.58 -54.75
C MET A 1 27.53 -12.83 -53.52
N PRO A 2 26.76 -11.93 -52.88
CA PRO A 2 27.19 -11.31 -51.63
C PRO A 2 26.74 -12.15 -50.42
N HIS A 3 27.66 -12.38 -49.49
CA HIS A 3 27.45 -13.04 -48.21
C HIS A 3 26.52 -12.20 -47.31
N GLN A 4 25.45 -12.81 -46.81
CA GLN A 4 24.64 -12.25 -45.71
C GLN A 4 25.27 -12.63 -44.36
N LEU A 5 25.59 -11.63 -43.56
CA LEU A 5 25.91 -11.77 -42.13
C LEU A 5 24.63 -12.07 -41.33
N PRO A 6 24.67 -12.92 -40.30
CA PRO A 6 23.50 -13.19 -39.48
C PRO A 6 23.20 -12.00 -38.57
N HIS A 7 21.98 -11.46 -38.70
CA HIS A 7 21.41 -10.52 -37.74
C HIS A 7 21.16 -11.23 -36.41
N HIS A 8 21.97 -10.96 -35.39
CA HIS A 8 21.58 -11.23 -34.01
C HIS A 8 20.50 -10.23 -33.59
N PRO A 9 19.30 -10.67 -33.16
CA PRO A 9 18.39 -9.78 -32.49
C PRO A 9 18.98 -9.42 -31.13
N ASN A 10 19.33 -8.15 -30.98
CA ASN A 10 19.74 -7.54 -29.72
C ASN A 10 18.49 -7.50 -28.81
N ARG A 11 18.20 -8.63 -28.16
CA ARG A 11 17.12 -8.76 -27.19
C ARG A 11 17.59 -7.99 -25.96
N LEU A 12 17.27 -6.69 -25.89
CA LEU A 12 17.23 -5.97 -24.62
C LEU A 12 16.24 -6.76 -23.74
N ALA A 13 16.77 -7.69 -22.96
CA ALA A 13 16.06 -8.22 -21.83
C ALA A 13 15.73 -7.01 -20.95
N SER A 14 14.49 -6.53 -21.02
CA SER A 14 13.98 -5.71 -19.93
C SER A 14 14.16 -6.59 -18.71
N ARG A 15 15.07 -6.20 -17.81
CA ARG A 15 15.10 -6.72 -16.46
C ARG A 15 13.72 -6.40 -15.91
N THR A 16 12.80 -7.34 -16.06
CA THR A 16 11.53 -7.32 -15.38
C THR A 16 11.90 -7.13 -13.92
N ALA A 17 11.51 -5.99 -13.35
CA ALA A 17 11.83 -5.70 -11.97
C ALA A 17 11.10 -6.73 -11.11
N SER A 18 11.83 -7.46 -10.26
CA SER A 18 11.20 -8.28 -9.22
C SER A 18 10.21 -7.40 -8.46
N PRO A 19 8.97 -7.87 -8.19
CA PRO A 19 8.00 -7.07 -7.47
C PRO A 19 8.51 -6.81 -6.06
N ASN A 20 9.09 -5.63 -5.86
CA ASN A 20 9.66 -5.22 -4.58
C ASN A 20 8.52 -4.81 -3.65
N LEU A 21 8.37 -5.54 -2.56
CA LEU A 21 7.50 -5.15 -1.47
C LEU A 21 8.08 -3.90 -0.80
N LYS A 22 7.36 -2.78 -0.86
CA LYS A 22 7.80 -1.51 -0.24
C LYS A 22 6.77 -1.02 0.76
N ILE A 23 7.22 -0.70 1.96
CA ILE A 23 6.38 -0.19 3.05
C ILE A 23 6.88 1.19 3.43
N LEU A 24 5.98 2.17 3.47
CA LEU A 24 6.22 3.47 4.10
C LEU A 24 5.59 3.46 5.49
N GLN A 25 6.36 3.74 6.52
CA GLN A 25 5.83 4.02 7.86
C GLN A 25 6.07 5.47 8.21
N LEU A 26 5.01 6.19 8.58
CA LEU A 26 5.07 7.61 8.87
C LEU A 26 4.14 7.99 10.03
N ASN A 27 4.63 8.80 10.96
CA ASN A 27 3.76 9.51 11.89
C ASN A 27 3.37 10.86 11.30
N CYS A 28 2.09 11.05 11.01
CA CYS A 28 1.59 12.26 10.38
C CYS A 28 1.30 13.38 11.38
N HIS A 29 1.35 13.12 12.69
CA HIS A 29 1.06 14.12 13.73
C HIS A 29 -0.27 14.88 13.54
N MET A 30 -1.28 14.23 12.95
CA MET A 30 -2.57 14.77 12.53
C MET A 30 -2.51 15.85 11.45
N SER A 31 -1.38 16.00 10.77
CA SER A 31 -1.20 16.95 9.67
C SER A 31 -1.96 16.49 8.42
N PRO A 32 -2.90 17.30 7.89
CA PRO A 32 -3.53 17.04 6.61
C PRO A 32 -2.49 16.93 5.49
N GLU A 33 -1.51 17.83 5.49
CA GLU A 33 -0.45 17.87 4.47
C GLU A 33 0.37 16.59 4.46
N ALA A 34 0.85 16.13 5.63
CA ALA A 34 1.63 14.89 5.72
C ALA A 34 0.81 13.68 5.29
N THR A 35 -0.46 13.62 5.70
CA THR A 35 -1.36 12.50 5.40
C THR A 35 -1.69 12.43 3.90
N LEU A 36 -2.06 13.57 3.30
CA LEU A 36 -2.42 13.65 1.89
C LEU A 36 -1.19 13.52 0.98
N SER A 37 -0.04 14.06 1.37
CA SER A 37 1.22 13.86 0.64
C SER A 37 1.63 12.38 0.63
N ALA A 38 1.51 11.68 1.76
CA ALA A 38 1.77 10.24 1.81
C ALA A 38 0.85 9.46 0.86
N LEU A 39 -0.42 9.85 0.72
CA LEU A 39 -1.36 9.20 -0.21
C LEU A 39 -1.06 9.53 -1.68
N ASN A 40 -0.78 10.80 -2.00
CA ASN A 40 -0.68 11.27 -3.38
C ASN A 40 0.71 11.04 -4.00
N ASN A 41 1.78 11.07 -3.19
CA ASN A 41 3.17 11.14 -3.67
C ASN A 41 3.99 9.88 -3.38
N SER A 42 3.33 8.77 -3.05
CA SER A 42 3.99 7.51 -2.67
C SER A 42 3.75 6.35 -3.65
N PRO A 43 3.78 6.56 -4.99
CA PRO A 43 3.30 5.56 -5.91
C PRO A 43 4.16 4.28 -5.95
N GLN A 44 5.44 4.39 -5.58
CA GLN A 44 6.37 3.26 -5.50
C GLN A 44 6.10 2.31 -4.33
N PHE A 45 5.28 2.69 -3.34
CA PHE A 45 5.03 1.87 -2.16
C PHE A 45 3.84 0.92 -2.38
N THR A 46 3.91 -0.23 -1.72
CA THR A 46 2.84 -1.23 -1.67
C THR A 46 1.90 -0.99 -0.49
N PHE A 47 2.47 -0.55 0.63
CA PHE A 47 1.75 -0.27 1.87
C PHE A 47 2.16 1.09 2.45
N LEU A 48 1.19 1.79 3.04
CA LEU A 48 1.44 2.95 3.90
C LEU A 48 0.92 2.62 5.30
N VAL A 49 1.78 2.69 6.31
CA VAL A 49 1.44 2.54 7.73
C VAL A 49 1.49 3.93 8.35
N LEU A 50 0.32 4.54 8.56
CA LEU A 50 0.22 5.92 9.03
C LEU A 50 -0.20 5.96 10.50
N GLN A 51 0.65 6.53 11.34
CA GLN A 51 0.36 6.83 12.74
C GLN A 51 -0.12 8.29 12.87
N LYS A 52 -1.11 8.51 13.72
CA LYS A 52 -1.80 9.81 13.90
C LYS A 52 -2.12 10.47 12.54
N PRO A 53 -2.80 9.78 11.59
CA PRO A 53 -3.21 10.43 10.34
C PRO A 53 -4.14 11.60 10.65
N TRP A 54 -4.20 12.57 9.75
CA TRP A 54 -5.35 13.45 9.67
C TRP A 54 -6.57 12.62 9.26
N ILE A 55 -7.73 12.93 9.85
CA ILE A 55 -8.99 12.25 9.55
C ILE A 55 -10.08 13.30 9.36
N ASN A 56 -11.17 12.91 8.70
CA ASN A 56 -12.34 13.76 8.60
C ASN A 56 -13.02 13.88 9.99
N PRO A 57 -13.23 15.10 10.51
CA PRO A 57 -13.78 15.30 11.87
C PRO A 57 -15.26 14.90 11.99
N TYR A 58 -16.00 14.84 10.89
CA TYR A 58 -17.42 14.48 10.88
C TYR A 58 -17.62 12.96 10.77
N THR A 59 -16.80 12.27 9.99
CA THR A 59 -16.91 10.81 9.81
C THR A 59 -15.96 10.01 10.70
N LEU A 60 -15.04 10.68 11.39
CA LEU A 60 -13.98 10.08 12.22
C LEU A 60 -13.14 9.03 11.47
N SER A 61 -13.07 9.15 10.14
CA SER A 61 -12.44 8.17 9.25
C SER A 61 -11.25 8.79 8.50
N PRO A 62 -10.18 8.01 8.22
CA PRO A 62 -9.09 8.45 7.35
C PRO A 62 -9.57 8.84 5.93
N PRO A 63 -8.78 9.63 5.18
CA PRO A 63 -9.11 10.03 3.82
C PRO A 63 -9.34 8.83 2.89
N LYS A 64 -10.34 8.93 2.02
CA LYS A 64 -10.51 8.00 0.89
C LYS A 64 -9.56 8.39 -0.23
N HIS A 65 -9.05 7.41 -0.96
CA HIS A 65 -8.18 7.64 -2.11
C HIS A 65 -8.42 6.59 -3.20
N ARG A 66 -8.31 6.98 -4.47
CA ARG A 66 -8.62 6.09 -5.62
C ARG A 66 -7.67 4.89 -5.72
N GLU A 67 -6.40 5.11 -5.43
CA GLU A 67 -5.36 4.08 -5.59
C GLU A 67 -5.01 3.33 -4.30
N TRP A 68 -5.64 3.71 -3.18
CA TRP A 68 -5.35 3.14 -1.86
C TRP A 68 -6.65 2.70 -1.18
N ARG A 69 -6.66 1.45 -0.70
CA ARG A 69 -7.68 0.96 0.21
C ARG A 69 -7.20 1.17 1.64
N GLY A 70 -7.89 2.05 2.37
CA GLY A 70 -7.59 2.34 3.76
C GLY A 70 -8.24 1.35 4.72
N TYR A 71 -7.49 0.92 5.73
CA TYR A 71 -7.93 0.04 6.79
C TYR A 71 -7.73 0.71 8.15
N THR A 72 -8.72 0.53 9.00
CA THR A 72 -8.76 0.87 10.43
C THR A 72 -9.29 -0.35 11.17
N SER A 73 -8.93 -0.50 12.45
CA SER A 73 -9.36 -1.67 13.24
C SER A 73 -10.88 -1.81 13.25
N PHE A 74 -11.39 -2.98 12.85
CA PHE A 74 -12.83 -3.25 12.90
C PHE A 74 -13.37 -3.41 14.33
N ASP A 75 -12.51 -3.77 15.28
CA ASP A 75 -12.84 -3.93 16.70
C ASP A 75 -13.14 -2.57 17.38
N HIS A 76 -12.69 -1.48 16.77
CA HIS A 76 -12.79 -0.15 17.33
C HIS A 76 -13.79 0.71 16.58
N ARG A 77 -14.73 1.32 17.32
CA ARG A 77 -15.83 2.13 16.77
C ARG A 77 -15.79 3.53 17.40
N PRO A 78 -15.05 4.47 16.79
CA PRO A 78 -14.93 5.83 17.30
C PRO A 78 -16.28 6.49 17.52
N LYS A 79 -16.49 7.05 18.72
CA LYS A 79 -17.72 7.82 19.02
C LYS A 79 -17.52 9.33 18.97
N ASN A 80 -16.27 9.78 19.08
CA ASN A 80 -15.93 11.19 19.11
C ASN A 80 -14.48 11.40 18.66
N TRP A 81 -14.08 12.66 18.55
CA TRP A 81 -12.73 13.03 18.12
C TRP A 81 -11.63 12.44 19.00
N HIS A 82 -11.76 12.43 20.32
CA HIS A 82 -10.72 11.93 21.24
C HIS A 82 -10.51 10.41 21.11
N ASP A 83 -11.58 9.71 20.75
CA ASP A 83 -11.68 8.26 20.50
C ASP A 83 -11.43 7.88 19.04
N ARG A 84 -10.96 8.80 18.19
CA ARG A 84 -10.67 8.48 16.79
C ARG A 84 -9.51 7.48 16.64
N HIS A 85 -9.52 6.69 15.57
CA HIS A 85 -8.34 5.88 15.20
C HIS A 85 -7.10 6.75 15.06
N ARG A 86 -5.99 6.27 15.62
CA ARG A 86 -4.67 6.90 15.53
C ARG A 86 -3.68 6.05 14.75
N MET A 87 -4.17 5.00 14.09
CA MET A 87 -3.41 4.20 13.15
C MET A 87 -4.33 3.81 12.00
N CYS A 88 -3.82 3.90 10.77
CA CYS A 88 -4.43 3.26 9.62
C CYS A 88 -3.35 2.67 8.72
N ILE A 89 -3.73 1.63 7.98
CA ILE A 89 -2.87 1.02 6.97
C ILE A 89 -3.57 1.19 5.63
N TYR A 90 -2.88 1.75 4.65
CA TYR A 90 -3.32 1.81 3.27
C TYR A 90 -2.61 0.73 2.46
N VAL A 91 -3.40 -0.03 1.71
CA VAL A 91 -2.93 -1.06 0.78
C VAL A 91 -3.22 -0.61 -0.64
N ARG A 92 -2.29 -0.79 -1.58
CA ARG A 92 -2.53 -0.51 -3.01
C ARG A 92 -3.76 -1.26 -3.51
N THR A 93 -4.61 -0.60 -4.30
CA THR A 93 -5.82 -1.22 -4.87
C THR A 93 -5.52 -2.30 -5.91
N THR A 94 -4.29 -2.36 -6.42
CA THR A 94 -3.81 -3.47 -7.25
C THR A 94 -3.69 -4.79 -6.48
N ILE A 95 -3.61 -4.75 -5.15
CA ILE A 95 -3.72 -5.93 -4.29
C ILE A 95 -5.20 -6.28 -4.13
N ASN A 96 -5.53 -7.51 -4.48
CA ASN A 96 -6.88 -8.03 -4.37
C ASN A 96 -7.38 -7.94 -2.92
N SER A 97 -8.61 -7.47 -2.69
CA SER A 97 -9.21 -7.37 -1.34
C SER A 97 -9.25 -8.71 -0.62
N GLN A 98 -9.50 -9.78 -1.37
CA GLN A 98 -9.59 -11.15 -0.86
C GLN A 98 -8.24 -11.65 -0.32
N ALA A 99 -7.13 -10.99 -0.67
CA ALA A 99 -5.80 -11.27 -0.17
C ALA A 99 -5.46 -10.50 1.11
N VAL A 100 -6.36 -9.65 1.62
CA VAL A 100 -6.14 -8.83 2.82
C VAL A 100 -7.17 -9.20 3.89
N THR A 101 -6.68 -9.67 5.03
CA THR A 101 -7.50 -10.00 6.20
C THR A 101 -7.09 -9.11 7.36
N GLN A 102 -8.05 -8.45 8.02
CA GLN A 102 -7.76 -7.77 9.28
C GLN A 102 -7.67 -8.80 10.40
N LEU A 103 -6.64 -8.70 11.23
CA LEU A 103 -6.52 -9.51 12.45
C LEU A 103 -7.30 -8.85 13.59
N SER A 104 -7.83 -9.68 14.50
CA SER A 104 -8.53 -9.23 15.69
C SER A 104 -7.58 -8.69 16.77
N GLY A 105 -8.15 -8.02 17.77
CA GLY A 105 -7.39 -7.41 18.87
C GLY A 105 -6.85 -6.02 18.53
N GLY A 106 -7.37 -5.41 17.46
CA GLY A 106 -7.04 -4.03 17.12
C GLY A 106 -7.73 -3.02 18.04
N GLY A 107 -7.44 -1.74 17.85
CA GLY A 107 -7.97 -0.68 18.68
C GLY A 107 -7.77 0.72 18.12
N GLN A 108 -7.78 1.69 19.03
CA GLN A 108 -7.46 3.07 18.70
C GLN A 108 -6.03 3.21 18.14
N PHE A 109 -5.07 2.49 18.71
CA PHE A 109 -3.64 2.63 18.43
C PHE A 109 -3.03 1.46 17.68
N LEU A 110 -3.79 0.38 17.50
CA LEU A 110 -3.31 -0.88 16.95
C LEU A 110 -4.21 -1.34 15.80
N LEU A 111 -3.58 -1.74 14.70
CA LEU A 111 -4.20 -2.37 13.55
C LEU A 111 -3.20 -3.38 13.01
N ALA A 112 -3.67 -4.57 12.66
CA ALA A 112 -2.87 -5.59 12.02
C ALA A 112 -3.61 -6.16 10.81
N LEU A 113 -2.88 -6.34 9.72
CA LEU A 113 -3.35 -6.96 8.49
C LEU A 113 -2.48 -8.17 8.20
N ASP A 114 -3.11 -9.28 7.85
CA ASP A 114 -2.49 -10.38 7.13
C ASP A 114 -2.72 -10.13 5.63
N VAL A 115 -1.64 -10.14 4.84
CA VAL A 115 -1.68 -9.83 3.42
C VAL A 115 -0.89 -10.84 2.60
N SER A 116 -1.61 -11.63 1.82
CA SER A 116 -1.03 -12.56 0.86
C SER A 116 -0.54 -11.84 -0.38
N CYS A 117 0.78 -11.67 -0.51
CA CYS A 117 1.40 -11.07 -1.69
C CYS A 117 1.96 -12.18 -2.60
N GLN A 118 1.42 -12.33 -3.80
CA GLN A 118 2.06 -13.16 -4.82
C GLN A 118 3.25 -12.38 -5.39
N LEU A 119 4.47 -12.76 -4.99
CA LEU A 119 5.66 -12.36 -5.73
C LEU A 119 5.61 -13.12 -7.06
N ALA A 120 5.53 -12.41 -8.18
CA ALA A 120 5.71 -13.03 -9.49
C ALA A 120 7.11 -13.67 -9.52
N THR A 121 7.17 -15.00 -9.37
CA THR A 121 8.37 -15.77 -9.68
C THR A 121 8.59 -15.68 -11.18
N MET A 122 9.73 -15.16 -11.59
CA MET A 122 10.15 -15.26 -12.98
C MET A 122 10.42 -16.72 -13.25
N SER A 123 9.54 -17.35 -14.03
CA SER A 123 9.85 -18.62 -14.64
C SER A 123 11.00 -18.37 -15.61
N GLU A 124 12.21 -18.78 -15.23
CA GLU A 124 13.28 -18.99 -16.19
C GLU A 124 12.83 -20.12 -17.11
N THR A 125 12.32 -19.77 -18.29
CA THR A 125 12.19 -20.73 -19.38
C THR A 125 13.60 -21.01 -19.90
N THR A 126 14.18 -22.13 -19.44
CA THR A 126 15.28 -22.85 -20.08
C THR A 126 14.96 -23.25 -21.51
#